data_AF-A0A8C9ZHH9-F1
#
_entry.id   AF-A0A8C9ZHH9-F1
#
_cell.length_a   1.000
_cell.length_b   1.000
_cell.length_c   1.000
_cell.angle_alpha   90.00
_cell.angle_beta   90.00
_cell.angle_gamma   90.00
#
_symmetry.space_group_name_H-M   'P 1'
#
loop_
_entity.id
_entity.type
_entity.pdbx_description
1 polymer ?
#
loop_
_entity_poly.entity_id
_entity_poly.type
_entity_poly.pdbx_seq_one_letter_code
_entity_poly.pdbx_strand_id
1 'polypeptide(L)'
;MFCLPDNITCPCPNIPSFDLTEPPLETCFQINSTFRYKCIGGYVRKVGTSTLIKCKVEDGSPKWSTPTLVCIADPKRTTTQPPKSTVTKRNTDIPHDSTITTSVSEFGICMNSEDRKILQ
;
A
#
# COMPACT_ATOMS: atom_id res chain seq x y z
N MET A 1 -7.55 -34.69 5.59
CA MET A 1 -8.14 -34.31 6.88
C MET A 1 -9.03 -33.10 6.63
N PHE A 2 -10.29 -33.34 6.26
CA PHE A 2 -11.29 -32.31 6.03
C PHE A 2 -12.37 -32.54 7.09
N CYS A 3 -12.65 -31.53 7.89
CA CYS A 3 -13.55 -31.64 9.03
C CYS A 3 -15.01 -31.81 8.55
N LEU A 4 -15.63 -32.94 8.89
CA LEU A 4 -17.08 -33.11 9.10
C LEU A 4 -17.23 -34.17 10.20
N PRO A 5 -18.10 -33.99 11.23
CA PRO A 5 -19.53 -34.26 11.04
C PRO A 5 -20.48 -33.36 11.88
N ASP A 6 -21.79 -33.52 11.61
CA ASP A 6 -22.97 -32.99 12.31
C ASP A 6 -23.47 -31.59 11.96
N ASN A 7 -24.01 -31.42 10.74
CA ASN A 7 -25.08 -30.45 10.42
C ASN A 7 -24.90 -29.00 10.97
N ILE A 8 -23.66 -28.57 11.21
CA ILE A 8 -23.33 -27.18 11.47
C ILE A 8 -23.24 -26.56 10.09
N THR A 9 -24.41 -26.24 9.52
CA THR A 9 -24.50 -25.28 8.44
C THR A 9 -23.69 -24.07 8.90
N CYS A 10 -22.77 -23.56 8.09
CA CYS A 10 -22.09 -22.30 8.38
C CYS A 10 -23.08 -21.20 8.01
N PRO A 11 -23.87 -20.66 8.96
CA PRO A 11 -24.89 -19.69 8.58
C PRO A 11 -24.22 -18.44 8.03
N CYS A 12 -23.08 -18.02 8.59
CA CYS A 12 -22.45 -16.78 8.18
C CYS A 12 -21.61 -16.99 6.92
N PRO A 13 -21.66 -16.04 5.97
CA PRO A 13 -20.83 -16.08 4.78
C PRO A 13 -19.36 -15.91 5.14
N ASN A 14 -18.48 -16.09 4.16
CA ASN A 14 -17.07 -15.75 4.30
C ASN A 14 -16.89 -14.29 4.70
N ILE A 15 -15.85 -14.03 5.50
CA ILE A 15 -15.51 -12.67 5.93
C ILE A 15 -15.06 -11.88 4.70
N PRO A 16 -15.61 -10.69 4.46
CA PRO A 16 -15.15 -9.84 3.36
C PRO A 16 -13.69 -9.42 3.60
N SER A 17 -12.88 -9.39 2.55
CA SER A 17 -11.54 -8.81 2.60
C SER A 17 -11.63 -7.30 2.83
N PHE A 18 -10.61 -6.74 3.48
CA PHE A 18 -10.52 -5.31 3.75
C PHE A 18 -9.12 -4.79 3.42
N ASP A 19 -9.04 -3.58 2.86
CA ASP A 19 -7.76 -3.04 2.41
C ASP A 19 -6.75 -2.90 3.55
N LEU A 20 -5.50 -3.22 3.25
CA LEU A 20 -4.39 -3.15 4.21
C LEU A 20 -4.62 -4.01 5.46
N THR A 21 -5.41 -5.09 5.34
CA THR A 21 -5.58 -6.09 6.40
C THR A 21 -5.03 -7.45 6.00
N GLU A 22 -4.67 -8.25 7.00
CA GLU A 22 -4.33 -9.65 6.79
C GLU A 22 -5.56 -10.41 6.24
N PRO A 23 -5.37 -11.36 5.32
CA PRO A 23 -6.49 -12.13 4.78
C PRO A 23 -7.20 -12.89 5.90
N PRO A 24 -8.55 -12.92 5.91
CA PRO A 24 -9.29 -13.67 6.90
C PRO A 24 -9.02 -15.17 6.75
N LEU A 25 -8.95 -15.88 7.87
CA LEU A 25 -8.86 -17.33 7.86
C LEU A 25 -10.17 -17.91 7.30
N GLU A 26 -10.05 -18.91 6.44
CA GLU A 26 -11.20 -19.67 5.93
C GLU A 26 -11.71 -20.59 7.04
N THR A 27 -12.72 -20.11 7.78
CA THR A 27 -13.34 -20.84 8.89
C THR A 27 -14.86 -20.66 8.89
N CYS A 28 -15.57 -21.65 9.44
CA CYS A 28 -17.02 -21.61 9.61
C CYS A 28 -17.41 -20.68 10.78
N PHE A 29 -18.31 -19.72 10.56
CA PHE A 29 -18.80 -18.81 11.60
C PHE A 29 -20.30 -18.98 11.87
N GLN A 30 -20.69 -18.86 13.14
CA GLN A 30 -22.07 -18.93 13.59
C GLN A 30 -22.71 -17.54 13.69
N ILE A 31 -24.04 -17.49 13.71
CA ILE A 31 -24.76 -16.22 13.97
C ILE A 31 -24.29 -15.69 15.33
N ASN A 32 -24.09 -14.37 15.42
CA ASN A 32 -23.49 -13.65 16.53
C ASN A 32 -21.98 -13.85 16.73
N SER A 33 -21.29 -14.66 15.91
CA SER A 33 -19.83 -14.67 15.90
C SER A 33 -19.27 -13.30 15.55
N THR A 34 -18.12 -12.98 16.13
CA THR A 34 -17.40 -11.74 15.88
C THR A 34 -16.03 -12.02 15.28
N PHE A 35 -15.59 -11.15 14.38
CA PHE A 35 -14.26 -11.21 13.81
C PHE A 35 -13.56 -9.86 13.98
N ARG A 36 -12.24 -9.89 14.20
CA ARG A 36 -11.41 -8.70 14.33
C ARG A 36 -10.36 -8.69 13.23
N TYR A 37 -10.47 -7.71 12.34
CA TYR A 37 -9.43 -7.45 11.36
C TYR A 37 -8.12 -7.03 12.05
N LYS A 38 -7.02 -7.40 11.40
CA LYS A 38 -5.68 -6.97 11.76
C LYS A 38 -5.05 -6.28 10.55
N CYS A 39 -4.53 -5.07 10.75
CA CYS A 39 -3.81 -4.37 9.70
C CYS A 39 -2.53 -5.15 9.35
N ILE A 40 -2.14 -5.15 8.08
CA ILE A 40 -0.87 -5.74 7.64
C ILE A 40 0.33 -5.05 8.30
N GLY A 41 1.48 -5.73 8.28
CA GLY A 41 2.72 -5.24 8.89
C GLY A 41 3.06 -3.81 8.46
N GLY A 42 3.18 -2.91 9.45
CA GLY A 42 3.52 -1.51 9.22
C GLY A 42 2.36 -0.54 9.10
N TYR A 43 1.16 -1.06 9.21
CA TYR A 43 -0.05 -0.28 9.34
C TYR A 43 -0.67 -0.53 10.70
N VAL A 44 -1.29 0.49 11.24
CA VAL A 44 -2.03 0.47 12.51
C VAL A 44 -3.42 1.01 12.29
N ARG A 45 -4.34 0.60 13.15
CA ARG A 45 -5.72 1.11 13.13
C ARG A 45 -5.74 2.60 13.48
N LYS A 46 -6.41 3.40 12.65
CA LYS A 46 -6.71 4.82 12.95
C LYS A 46 -7.58 4.93 14.20
N VAL A 47 -7.27 5.89 15.07
CA VAL A 47 -8.10 6.18 16.25
C VAL A 47 -9.53 6.55 15.82
N GLY A 48 -10.53 6.13 16.60
CA GLY A 48 -11.95 6.38 16.29
C GLY A 48 -12.60 5.38 15.30
N THR A 49 -11.84 4.43 14.75
CA THR A 49 -12.37 3.35 13.89
C THR A 49 -12.50 2.02 14.64
N SER A 50 -13.22 1.04 14.08
CA SER A 50 -13.37 -0.30 14.68
C SER A 50 -12.90 -1.41 13.74
N THR A 51 -12.15 -2.39 14.28
CA THR A 51 -11.79 -3.64 13.57
C THR A 51 -12.81 -4.75 13.75
N LEU A 52 -13.80 -4.55 14.62
CA LEU A 52 -14.76 -5.58 14.99
C LEU A 52 -15.92 -5.60 14.01
N ILE A 53 -16.19 -6.77 13.43
CA ILE A 53 -17.43 -7.08 12.73
C ILE A 53 -18.16 -8.21 13.46
N LYS A 54 -19.48 -8.24 13.33
CA LYS A 54 -20.35 -9.27 13.89
C LYS A 54 -21.25 -9.82 12.80
N CYS A 55 -21.40 -11.14 12.75
CA CYS A 55 -22.39 -11.76 11.89
C CYS A 55 -23.76 -11.68 12.56
N LYS A 56 -24.74 -11.13 11.84
CA LYS A 56 -26.13 -10.97 12.28
C LYS A 56 -27.08 -11.31 11.15
N VAL A 57 -28.31 -11.64 11.50
CA VAL A 57 -29.36 -11.84 10.48
C VAL A 57 -29.94 -10.47 10.14
N GLU A 58 -29.83 -10.09 8.87
CA GLU A 58 -30.42 -8.88 8.29
C GLU A 58 -31.26 -9.30 7.08
N ASP A 59 -32.51 -8.82 7.03
CA ASP A 59 -33.46 -9.13 5.96
C ASP A 59 -33.67 -10.64 5.74
N GLY A 60 -33.67 -11.41 6.83
CA GLY A 60 -33.82 -12.87 6.80
C GLY A 60 -32.56 -13.63 6.35
N SER A 61 -31.44 -12.94 6.12
CA SER A 61 -30.18 -13.52 5.67
C SER A 61 -29.01 -13.17 6.60
N PRO A 62 -28.11 -14.11 6.90
CA PRO A 62 -26.92 -13.84 7.71
C PRO A 62 -25.90 -12.98 6.93
N LYS A 63 -25.53 -11.83 7.51
CA LYS A 63 -24.59 -10.85 6.95
C LYS A 63 -23.61 -10.36 8.01
N TRP A 64 -22.39 -10.04 7.58
CA TRP A 64 -21.42 -9.35 8.42
C TRP A 64 -21.75 -7.86 8.53
N SER A 65 -21.67 -7.31 9.73
CA SER A 65 -21.75 -5.85 9.92
C SER A 65 -20.61 -5.14 9.20
N THR A 66 -20.88 -3.98 8.61
CA THR A 66 -19.84 -3.15 7.98
C THR A 66 -18.84 -2.62 9.01
N PRO A 67 -17.52 -2.84 8.84
CA PRO A 67 -16.51 -2.23 9.69
C PRO A 67 -16.34 -0.74 9.36
N THR A 68 -15.97 0.05 10.36
CA THR A 68 -15.52 1.44 10.16
C THR A 68 -13.99 1.55 10.10
N LEU A 69 -13.30 0.42 9.96
CA LEU A 69 -11.85 0.28 10.03
C LEU A 69 -11.14 1.18 9.01
N VAL A 70 -10.10 1.86 9.46
CA VAL A 70 -9.11 2.46 8.56
C VAL A 70 -7.72 2.08 9.07
N CYS A 71 -6.92 1.43 8.22
CA CYS A 71 -5.51 1.16 8.49
C CYS A 71 -4.66 2.31 7.93
N ILE A 72 -3.79 2.88 8.76
CA ILE A 72 -2.86 3.98 8.42
C ILE A 72 -1.43 3.51 8.66
N ALA A 73 -0.46 4.09 7.94
CA ALA A 73 0.95 3.78 8.20
C ALA A 73 1.28 4.04 9.68
N ASP A 74 2.04 3.14 10.31
CA ASP A 74 2.42 3.27 11.71
C ASP A 74 3.23 4.56 11.91
N PRO A 75 2.74 5.54 12.69
CA PRO A 75 3.43 6.81 12.90
C PRO A 75 4.73 6.64 13.70
N LYS A 76 4.91 5.50 14.39
CA LYS A 76 6.14 5.17 15.12
C LYS A 76 7.21 4.56 14.22
N ARG A 77 6.86 4.18 12.99
CA ARG A 77 7.88 3.87 12.00
C ARG A 77 8.60 5.17 11.68
N THR A 78 9.80 5.32 12.23
CA THR A 78 10.77 6.29 11.74
C THR A 78 10.92 6.02 10.25
N THR A 79 10.25 6.85 9.45
CA THR A 79 10.53 6.94 8.03
C THR A 79 12.00 7.35 7.94
N THR A 80 12.89 6.41 7.63
CA THR A 80 14.26 6.72 7.15
C THR A 80 14.15 7.31 5.74
N GLN A 81 13.33 8.34 5.57
CA GLN A 81 13.35 9.20 4.41
C GLN A 81 13.57 10.61 4.96
N PRO A 82 14.74 11.21 4.70
CA PRO A 82 14.95 12.61 5.06
C PRO A 82 13.82 13.44 4.43
N PRO A 83 13.35 14.51 5.10
CA PRO A 83 12.38 15.41 4.50
C PRO A 83 12.97 15.86 3.16
N LYS A 84 12.28 15.57 2.06
CA LYS A 84 12.62 16.13 0.75
C LYS A 84 12.26 17.61 0.84
N SER A 85 13.14 18.40 1.44
CA SER A 85 13.11 19.85 1.32
C SER A 85 13.36 20.18 -0.14
N THR A 86 12.28 20.42 -0.88
CA THR A 86 12.35 21.12 -2.16
C THR A 86 12.73 22.56 -1.84
N VAL A 87 14.03 22.81 -1.65
CA VAL A 87 14.58 24.17 -1.66
C VAL A 87 14.45 24.65 -3.10
N THR A 88 13.37 25.36 -3.39
CA THR A 88 13.24 26.17 -4.60
C THR A 88 14.30 27.26 -4.54
N LYS A 89 15.49 26.98 -5.10
CA LYS A 89 16.47 28.02 -5.43
C LYS A 89 15.86 28.86 -6.56
N ARG A 90 15.20 29.95 -6.19
CA ARG A 90 14.91 31.05 -7.10
C ARG A 90 16.20 31.85 -7.25
N ASN A 91 17.08 31.42 -8.16
CA ASN A 91 18.19 32.24 -8.62
C ASN A 91 17.63 33.15 -9.73
N THR A 92 17.33 34.39 -9.39
CA THR A 92 17.11 35.45 -10.37
C THR A 92 18.39 36.27 -10.42
N ASP A 93 19.38 35.79 -11.17
CA ASP A 93 20.54 36.59 -11.55
C ASP A 93 20.35 37.02 -13.00
N ILE A 94 20.22 38.33 -13.14
CA ILE A 94 20.08 39.12 -14.35
C ILE A 94 21.37 38.99 -15.18
N PRO A 95 21.32 38.84 -16.52
CA PRO A 95 22.51 38.62 -17.33
C PRO A 95 23.26 39.94 -17.50
N HIS A 96 24.54 39.98 -17.09
CA HIS A 96 25.48 40.99 -17.57
C HIS A 96 26.46 40.35 -18.54
N ASP A 97 26.59 41.07 -19.64
CA ASP A 97 27.28 40.83 -20.89
C ASP A 97 28.81 40.65 -20.77
N SER A 98 29.31 39.86 -21.74
CA SER A 98 30.66 39.78 -22.32
C SER A 98 31.87 39.40 -21.45
N THR A 99 32.62 38.35 -21.86
CA THR A 99 33.91 38.48 -22.57
C THR A 99 34.38 37.10 -23.09
N ILE A 100 34.81 37.07 -24.35
CA ILE A 100 35.31 35.91 -25.11
C ILE A 100 36.73 35.53 -24.66
N THR A 101 36.97 34.24 -24.37
CA THR A 101 38.32 33.63 -24.51
C THR A 101 38.23 32.18 -24.99
N THR A 102 38.93 31.93 -26.09
CA THR A 102 38.94 30.73 -26.92
C THR A 102 39.94 29.69 -26.41
N SER A 103 39.59 28.39 -26.43
CA SER A 103 40.56 27.31 -26.70
C SER A 103 39.82 26.07 -27.23
N VAL A 104 40.02 25.80 -28.51
CA VAL A 104 39.58 24.59 -29.24
C VAL A 104 40.45 23.43 -28.80
N SER A 105 39.87 22.29 -28.38
CA SER A 105 40.54 20.97 -28.41
C SER A 105 39.54 19.82 -28.17
N GLU A 106 39.28 19.12 -29.26
CA GLU A 106 39.02 17.68 -29.37
C GLU A 106 37.60 17.11 -29.13
N PHE A 107 37.04 16.60 -30.22
CA PHE A 107 35.89 15.71 -30.28
C PHE A 107 36.18 14.42 -29.50
N GLY A 108 35.31 14.08 -28.57
CA GLY A 108 35.33 12.80 -27.87
C GLY A 108 33.92 12.39 -27.47
N ILE A 109 33.04 12.22 -28.45
CA ILE A 109 31.73 11.58 -28.22
C ILE A 109 32.00 10.09 -27.98
N CYS A 110 32.11 9.65 -26.72
CA CYS A 110 31.99 8.23 -26.42
C CYS A 110 30.51 7.87 -26.36
N MET A 111 29.97 7.46 -27.52
CA MET A 111 28.68 6.78 -27.57
C MET A 111 28.74 5.46 -26.79
N ASN A 112 27.76 5.30 -25.92
CA ASN A 112 27.04 4.07 -25.57
C ASN A 112 27.55 2.79 -26.24
N SER A 113 28.19 1.96 -25.42
CA SER A 113 28.59 0.59 -25.73
C SER A 113 27.40 -0.35 -25.56
N GLU A 114 26.61 -0.55 -26.61
CA GLU A 114 25.78 -1.76 -26.80
C GLU A 114 25.75 -2.12 -28.29
N ASP A 115 26.14 -3.37 -28.56
CA ASP A 115 25.99 -4.17 -29.77
C ASP A 115 26.80 -3.86 -31.05
N ARG A 116 28.00 -4.45 -31.09
CA ARG A 116 28.53 -5.01 -32.34
C ARG A 116 27.73 -6.26 -32.72
N LYS A 117 27.05 -6.21 -33.88
CA LYS A 117 27.44 -7.03 -35.05
C LYS A 117 26.65 -6.65 -36.31
N ILE A 118 27.46 -6.42 -37.34
CA ILE A 118 27.18 -6.25 -38.76
C ILE A 118 26.54 -7.54 -39.33
N LEU A 119 25.56 -7.42 -40.24
CA LEU A 119 25.63 -7.80 -41.67
C LEU A 119 24.21 -8.01 -42.26
N GLN A 120 23.76 -7.11 -43.13
CA GLN A 120 23.41 -7.33 -44.55
C GLN A 120 23.11 -5.99 -45.22
#